data_AF-T1GZT5-F1
#
_entry.id   AF-T1GZT5-F1
#
_cell.length_a   1.000
_cell.length_b   1.000
_cell.length_c   1.000
_cell.angle_alpha   90.00
_cell.angle_beta   90.00
_cell.angle_gamma   90.00
#
_symmetry.space_group_name_H-M   'P 1'
#
loop_
_entity.id
_entity.type
_entity.pdbx_description
1 polymer ?
#
loop_
_entity_poly.entity_id
_entity_poly.type
_entity_poly.pdbx_seq_one_letter_code
_entity_poly.pdbx_strand_id
1 'polypeptide(L)'
;MNRDPDSQREHPMKWSLQGGYSPDTDVTSFPYRVLGAGSRPGLFVVLQGIEKNMDFLCRGPVQGFKIHLHSPEMFQWLKPSMITTSDGIINYTPEGRQCYFNNERYLKYFNIYTQKNCESECLSNYTLKHCGCVKFSMPRTEDMKVCNETSIKCYDEAEDELLKVEFSEGLIDSSFNHRGRTKCHCLPACTSLSYNTEISQADFDLINFVKSSESLYEYYQQFEGLKMSRLVIFFKESQFITSKRSELFGLTDFLANCGGLLGLFSGFSFLSMIELFYHCTIRLYHNMRVH
;
A
#
# COMPACT_ATOMS: atom_id res chain seq x y z
N MET A 1 -2.71 24.50 -23.01
CA MET A 1 -3.32 23.22 -23.43
C MET A 1 -4.52 22.96 -22.54
N ASN A 2 -5.71 23.20 -23.07
CA ASN A 2 -6.98 22.92 -22.40
C ASN A 2 -7.02 21.43 -22.05
N ARG A 3 -7.09 21.14 -20.75
CA ARG A 3 -7.24 19.78 -20.25
C ARG A 3 -8.74 19.55 -20.09
N ASP A 4 -9.29 18.74 -20.99
CA ASP A 4 -10.70 18.37 -21.02
C ASP A 4 -11.09 17.68 -19.70
N PRO A 5 -12.07 18.18 -18.94
CA PRO A 5 -12.45 17.62 -17.63
C PRO A 5 -13.15 16.25 -17.73
N ASP A 6 -13.51 15.81 -18.93
CA ASP A 6 -14.37 14.63 -19.14
C ASP A 6 -13.61 13.30 -19.41
N SER A 7 -12.28 13.34 -19.56
CA SER A 7 -11.49 12.13 -19.88
C SER A 7 -11.27 11.16 -18.71
N GLN A 8 -11.78 11.45 -17.51
CA GLN A 8 -11.60 10.60 -16.32
C GLN A 8 -12.75 9.61 -16.07
N ARG A 9 -13.76 9.50 -16.95
CA ARG A 9 -14.99 8.73 -16.66
C ARG A 9 -15.30 7.50 -17.53
N GLU A 10 -14.49 7.10 -18.51
CA GLU A 10 -14.97 6.10 -19.49
C GLU A 10 -14.28 4.72 -19.53
N HIS A 11 -13.24 4.44 -18.74
CA HIS A 11 -12.68 3.07 -18.70
C HIS A 11 -12.60 2.53 -17.28
N PRO A 12 -13.38 1.48 -16.91
CA PRO A 12 -13.16 0.77 -15.66
C PRO A 12 -11.72 0.25 -15.65
N MET A 13 -10.98 0.48 -14.56
CA MET A 13 -9.62 -0.01 -14.41
C MET A 13 -9.62 -1.55 -14.60
N LYS A 14 -9.10 -2.01 -15.74
CA LYS A 14 -8.92 -3.45 -16.06
C LYS A 14 -7.68 -4.04 -15.37
N TRP A 15 -7.27 -3.43 -14.27
CA TRP A 15 -6.11 -3.78 -13.48
C TRP A 15 -6.46 -3.63 -12.01
N SER A 16 -6.03 -4.59 -11.20
CA SER A 16 -6.04 -4.50 -9.74
C SER A 16 -4.74 -5.05 -9.19
N LEU A 17 -4.36 -4.63 -7.99
CA LEU A 17 -3.15 -5.15 -7.38
C LEU A 17 -3.21 -6.67 -7.11
N GLN A 18 -4.39 -7.21 -6.75
CA GLN A 18 -4.55 -8.66 -6.53
C GLN A 18 -4.59 -9.46 -7.83
N GLY A 19 -5.36 -8.98 -8.82
CA GLY A 19 -5.63 -9.72 -10.06
C GLY A 19 -4.66 -9.43 -11.21
N GLY A 20 -3.79 -8.42 -11.07
CA GLY A 20 -2.93 -7.96 -12.15
C GLY A 20 -3.74 -7.39 -13.32
N TYR A 21 -3.15 -7.45 -14.53
CA TYR A 21 -3.83 -7.05 -15.76
C TYR A 21 -4.66 -8.21 -16.29
N SER A 22 -5.89 -7.93 -16.74
CA SER A 22 -6.71 -8.94 -17.40
C SER A 22 -6.01 -9.50 -18.66
N PRO A 23 -6.15 -10.79 -19.02
CA PRO A 23 -5.53 -11.38 -20.20
C PRO A 23 -5.82 -10.64 -21.52
N ASP A 24 -6.99 -10.03 -21.64
CA ASP A 24 -7.46 -9.33 -22.86
C ASP A 24 -6.97 -7.88 -22.96
N THR A 25 -6.00 -7.49 -22.12
CA THR A 25 -5.60 -6.09 -21.98
C THR A 25 -4.46 -5.75 -22.94
N ASP A 26 -4.69 -4.75 -23.80
CA ASP A 26 -3.69 -4.24 -24.75
C ASP A 26 -2.46 -3.62 -24.07
N VAL A 27 -1.35 -3.53 -24.80
CA VAL A 27 -0.08 -2.95 -24.36
C VAL A 27 -0.23 -1.48 -23.95
N THR A 28 -1.17 -0.75 -24.56
CA THR A 28 -1.43 0.67 -24.27
C THR A 28 -2.38 0.93 -23.10
N SER A 29 -2.77 -0.11 -22.37
CA SER A 29 -3.67 0.01 -21.23
C SER A 29 -3.12 0.89 -20.10
N PHE A 30 -4.02 1.57 -19.38
CA PHE A 30 -3.70 2.23 -18.12
C PHE A 30 -4.00 1.31 -16.92
N PRO A 31 -3.12 1.22 -15.90
CA PRO A 31 -1.80 1.84 -15.80
C PRO A 31 -0.81 1.33 -16.85
N TYR A 32 0.12 2.17 -17.30
CA TYR A 32 1.08 1.81 -18.34
C TYR A 32 2.05 0.72 -17.86
N ARG A 33 2.31 -0.25 -18.74
CA ARG A 33 3.29 -1.33 -18.51
C ARG A 33 4.59 -1.03 -19.23
N VAL A 34 5.70 -1.38 -18.58
CA VAL A 34 7.03 -1.28 -19.20
C VAL A 34 7.29 -2.54 -20.04
N LEU A 35 7.84 -2.36 -21.24
CA LEU A 35 8.08 -3.44 -22.21
C LEU A 35 9.29 -4.33 -21.88
N GLY A 36 10.16 -3.89 -20.97
CA GLY A 36 11.37 -4.64 -20.60
C GLY A 36 12.21 -3.92 -19.55
N ALA A 37 13.31 -4.55 -19.17
CA ALA A 37 14.29 -3.97 -18.26
C ALA A 37 15.29 -3.06 -19.00
N GLY A 38 15.97 -2.19 -18.26
CA GLY A 38 16.98 -1.27 -18.76
C GLY A 38 16.45 0.14 -19.03
N SER A 39 17.36 1.08 -19.28
CA SER A 39 17.04 2.51 -19.37
C SER A 39 16.18 2.88 -20.58
N ARG A 40 16.35 2.20 -21.72
CA ARG A 40 15.66 2.53 -22.99
C ARG A 40 14.12 2.48 -22.89
N PRO A 41 13.49 1.43 -22.32
CA PRO A 41 12.04 1.42 -22.07
C PRO A 41 11.62 2.20 -20.81
N GLY A 42 12.53 2.91 -20.15
CA GLY A 42 12.28 3.68 -18.94
C GLY A 42 11.59 5.02 -19.16
N LEU A 43 11.28 5.69 -18.06
CA LEU A 43 10.78 7.06 -18.02
C LEU A 43 11.95 8.05 -17.96
N PHE A 44 11.96 9.00 -18.89
CA PHE A 44 12.94 10.09 -18.94
C PHE A 44 12.26 11.41 -18.64
N VAL A 45 12.74 12.13 -17.61
CA VAL A 45 12.22 13.43 -17.23
C VAL A 45 13.37 14.42 -17.12
N VAL A 46 13.22 15.57 -17.78
CA VAL A 46 14.11 16.72 -17.57
C VAL A 46 13.35 17.73 -16.72
N LEU A 47 13.88 18.01 -15.54
CA LEU A 47 13.32 18.96 -14.59
C LEU A 47 14.12 20.25 -14.69
N GLN A 48 13.42 21.36 -14.78
CA GLN A 48 14.02 22.70 -14.89
C GLN A 48 13.52 23.59 -13.76
N GLY A 49 14.44 24.31 -13.13
CA GLY A 49 14.16 25.30 -12.10
C GLY A 49 14.90 26.59 -12.41
N ILE A 50 14.28 27.72 -12.10
CA ILE A 50 14.92 29.04 -12.26
C ILE A 50 15.30 29.52 -10.86
N GLU A 51 16.57 29.88 -10.70
CA GLU A 51 17.13 30.30 -9.41
C GLU A 51 16.34 31.46 -8.76
N LYS A 52 15.87 32.42 -9.56
CA LYS A 52 15.07 33.56 -9.09
C LYS A 52 13.72 33.18 -8.46
N ASN A 53 13.20 31.99 -8.76
CA ASN A 53 11.92 31.50 -8.24
C ASN A 53 12.11 30.59 -7.01
N MET A 54 13.34 30.42 -6.53
CA MET A 54 13.62 29.54 -5.40
C MET A 54 13.48 30.30 -4.07
N ASP A 55 12.55 29.84 -3.24
CA ASP A 55 12.29 30.40 -1.92
C ASP A 55 12.97 29.53 -0.84
N PHE A 56 13.96 30.12 -0.16
CA PHE A 56 14.71 29.48 0.90
C PHE A 56 13.95 29.42 2.23
N LEU A 57 12.97 30.29 2.46
CA LEU A 57 12.12 30.24 3.65
C LEU A 57 11.13 29.08 3.56
N CYS A 58 10.60 28.79 2.37
CA CYS A 58 9.64 27.69 2.20
C CYS A 58 10.28 26.30 2.13
N ARG A 59 11.45 26.16 1.49
CA ARG A 59 12.09 24.86 1.23
C ARG A 59 13.36 24.60 2.04
N GLY A 60 13.86 25.61 2.75
CA GLY A 60 15.08 25.51 3.54
C GLY A 60 16.35 25.51 2.67
N PRO A 61 17.48 24.98 3.19
CA PRO A 61 18.79 25.10 2.56
C PRO A 61 18.98 24.17 1.35
N VAL A 62 18.10 23.17 1.17
CA VAL A 62 18.20 22.19 0.08
C VAL A 62 17.19 22.53 -1.01
N GLN A 63 17.69 23.04 -2.14
CA GLN A 63 16.89 23.38 -3.30
C GLN A 63 16.96 22.26 -4.35
N GLY A 64 15.79 21.89 -4.90
CA GLY A 64 15.72 20.82 -5.90
C GLY A 64 14.34 20.16 -5.98
N PHE A 65 14.31 18.99 -6.61
CA PHE A 65 13.08 18.23 -6.84
C PHE A 65 13.03 17.00 -5.94
N LYS A 66 11.85 16.78 -5.34
CA LYS A 66 11.56 15.58 -4.56
C LYS A 66 10.63 14.70 -5.37
N ILE A 67 11.09 13.50 -5.72
CA ILE A 67 10.36 12.56 -6.56
C ILE A 67 9.89 11.39 -5.69
N HIS A 68 8.64 11.00 -5.85
CA HIS A 68 8.06 9.86 -5.16
C HIS A 68 7.57 8.84 -6.18
N LEU A 69 7.98 7.59 -5.99
CA LEU A 69 7.47 6.45 -6.75
C LEU A 69 6.53 5.65 -5.84
N HIS A 70 5.34 5.37 -6.35
CA HIS A 70 4.32 4.61 -5.63
C HIS A 70 3.46 3.82 -6.63
N SER A 71 2.74 2.81 -6.13
CA SER A 71 1.73 2.14 -6.95
C SER A 71 0.58 3.11 -7.24
N PRO A 72 -0.16 2.92 -8.35
CA PRO A 72 -1.34 3.74 -8.65
C PRO A 72 -2.39 3.77 -7.53
N GLU A 73 -2.41 2.76 -6.65
CA GLU A 73 -3.38 2.63 -5.55
C GLU A 73 -2.94 3.32 -4.24
N MET A 74 -1.69 3.80 -4.12
CA MET A 74 -1.16 4.39 -2.89
C MET A 74 -0.78 5.86 -3.04
N PHE A 75 -1.07 6.68 -2.03
CA PHE A 75 -0.46 8.01 -1.86
C PHE A 75 0.71 7.95 -0.84
N GLN A 76 1.95 7.81 -1.38
CA GLN A 76 3.27 8.12 -0.78
C GLN A 76 4.04 7.18 0.23
N TRP A 77 5.36 7.08 -0.06
CA TRP A 77 6.61 6.65 0.66
C TRP A 77 6.99 5.15 0.89
N LEU A 78 8.11 4.76 0.23
CA LEU A 78 9.30 3.88 0.53
C LEU A 78 9.26 2.33 0.78
N LYS A 79 10.31 1.65 0.24
CA LYS A 79 10.86 0.25 0.37
C LYS A 79 9.95 -0.94 -0.07
N PRO A 80 10.29 -1.76 -1.09
CA PRO A 80 9.49 -2.85 -1.60
C PRO A 80 9.60 -4.10 -0.75
N SER A 81 8.44 -4.67 -0.57
CA SER A 81 8.24 -6.09 -0.53
C SER A 81 6.85 -6.24 -1.12
N MET A 82 6.70 -7.02 -2.19
CA MET A 82 5.35 -7.41 -2.57
C MET A 82 4.93 -8.47 -1.56
N ILE A 83 3.93 -8.17 -0.75
CA ILE A 83 3.32 -9.16 0.13
C ILE A 83 1.98 -9.53 -0.49
N THR A 84 1.87 -10.78 -0.90
CA THR A 84 0.62 -11.41 -1.36
C THR A 84 0.10 -12.31 -0.25
N THR A 85 -1.18 -12.66 -0.28
CA THR A 85 -1.81 -13.53 0.71
C THR A 85 -2.43 -14.73 -0.02
N SER A 86 -2.27 -15.95 0.50
CA SER A 86 -2.92 -17.15 -0.06
C SER A 86 -4.44 -17.15 0.17
N ASP A 87 -5.19 -17.78 -0.73
CA ASP A 87 -6.67 -17.85 -0.66
C ASP A 87 -7.20 -18.47 0.65
N GLY A 88 -6.45 -19.40 1.27
CA GLY A 88 -6.82 -20.01 2.55
C GLY A 88 -6.91 -19.04 3.75
N ILE A 89 -6.26 -17.87 3.66
CA ILE A 89 -6.25 -16.87 4.75
C ILE A 89 -7.49 -15.97 4.71
N ILE A 90 -8.29 -16.01 3.62
CA ILE A 90 -9.47 -15.15 3.45
C ILE A 90 -10.54 -15.41 4.51
N ASN A 91 -10.61 -16.64 5.01
CA ASN A 91 -11.62 -17.02 6.01
C ASN A 91 -11.26 -16.62 7.45
N TYR A 92 -10.07 -16.10 7.70
CA TYR A 92 -9.67 -15.63 9.03
C TYR A 92 -10.15 -14.20 9.26
N THR A 93 -10.46 -13.85 10.52
CA THR A 93 -10.86 -12.47 10.85
C THR A 93 -9.70 -11.49 10.63
N PRO A 94 -9.97 -10.22 10.27
CA PRO A 94 -8.94 -9.20 10.09
C PRO A 94 -8.02 -9.04 11.31
N GLU A 95 -8.56 -9.18 12.52
CA GLU A 95 -7.81 -9.12 13.77
C GLU A 95 -6.92 -10.35 13.97
N GLY A 96 -7.37 -11.53 13.54
CA GLY A 96 -6.56 -12.75 13.62
C GLY A 96 -5.35 -12.72 12.68
N ARG A 97 -5.53 -12.16 11.47
CA ARG A 97 -4.49 -12.09 10.42
C ARG A 97 -3.73 -10.76 10.36
N GLN A 98 -4.14 -9.77 11.16
CA GLN A 98 -3.51 -8.45 11.30
C GLN A 98 -3.42 -7.65 9.99
N CYS A 99 -4.41 -7.80 9.10
CA CYS A 99 -4.50 -7.02 7.87
C CYS A 99 -5.94 -6.99 7.33
N TYR A 100 -6.24 -5.98 6.49
CA TYR A 100 -7.52 -5.90 5.78
C TYR A 100 -7.37 -6.22 4.28
N PHE A 101 -8.39 -6.87 3.72
CA PHE A 101 -8.64 -6.84 2.28
C PHE A 101 -9.47 -5.61 1.88
N ASN A 102 -9.40 -5.27 0.59
CA ASN A 102 -10.12 -4.11 0.03
C ASN A 102 -11.64 -4.18 0.23
N ASN A 103 -12.23 -5.38 0.36
CA ASN A 103 -13.66 -5.60 0.55
C ASN A 103 -14.12 -5.64 2.01
N GLU A 104 -13.19 -5.56 2.97
CA GLU A 104 -13.53 -5.65 4.40
C GLU A 104 -13.66 -4.29 5.06
N ARG A 105 -12.89 -3.29 4.58
CA ARG A 105 -12.86 -1.95 5.17
C ARG A 105 -13.01 -0.89 4.11
N TYR A 106 -14.16 -0.23 4.14
CA TYR A 106 -14.49 0.87 3.24
C TYR A 106 -14.07 2.19 3.86
N LEU A 107 -13.52 3.07 3.02
CA LEU A 107 -13.12 4.43 3.38
C LEU A 107 -14.12 5.41 2.75
N LYS A 108 -14.41 6.51 3.44
CA LYS A 108 -15.35 7.53 2.96
C LYS A 108 -14.78 8.30 1.77
N TYR A 109 -13.47 8.61 1.81
CA TYR A 109 -12.84 9.49 0.82
C TYR A 109 -12.04 8.75 -0.26
N PHE A 110 -11.86 7.43 -0.13
CA PHE A 110 -11.01 6.63 -1.01
C PHE A 110 -11.70 5.34 -1.42
N ASN A 111 -11.60 4.97 -2.71
CA ASN A 111 -12.20 3.74 -3.22
C ASN A 111 -11.41 2.47 -2.85
N ILE A 112 -10.12 2.61 -2.50
CA ILE A 112 -9.21 1.49 -2.24
C ILE A 112 -8.64 1.63 -0.84
N TYR A 113 -8.71 0.53 -0.07
CA TYR A 113 -8.17 0.48 1.26
C TYR A 113 -6.64 0.40 1.23
N THR A 114 -6.00 1.37 1.86
CA THR A 114 -4.60 1.27 2.26
C THR A 114 -4.50 1.78 3.70
N GLN A 115 -3.50 1.31 4.43
CA GLN A 115 -3.28 1.77 5.81
C GLN A 115 -3.19 3.30 5.88
N LYS A 116 -2.50 3.91 4.92
CA LYS A 116 -2.32 5.36 4.86
C LYS A 116 -3.58 6.13 4.51
N ASN A 117 -4.39 5.61 3.58
CA ASN A 117 -5.68 6.22 3.27
C ASN A 117 -6.58 6.20 4.52
N CYS A 118 -6.55 5.10 5.27
CA CYS A 118 -7.25 4.98 6.55
C CYS A 118 -6.73 5.97 7.60
N GLU A 119 -5.41 6.09 7.77
CA GLU A 119 -4.78 7.03 8.71
C GLU A 119 -5.09 8.49 8.32
N SER A 120 -5.05 8.81 7.02
CA SER A 120 -5.37 10.15 6.49
C SER A 120 -6.84 10.52 6.69
N GLU A 121 -7.74 9.56 6.51
CA GLU A 121 -9.17 9.73 6.79
C GLU A 121 -9.43 9.89 8.29
N CYS A 122 -8.74 9.12 9.13
CA CYS A 122 -8.85 9.24 10.58
C CYS A 122 -8.36 10.62 11.05
N LEU A 123 -7.20 11.07 10.57
CA LEU A 123 -6.64 12.38 10.87
C LEU A 123 -7.60 13.50 10.42
N SER A 124 -8.12 13.44 9.19
CA SER A 124 -9.08 14.42 8.69
C SER A 124 -10.34 14.52 9.58
N ASN A 125 -10.90 13.38 9.97
CA ASN A 125 -12.06 13.33 10.86
C ASN A 125 -11.73 13.84 12.28
N TYR A 126 -10.53 13.54 12.79
CA TYR A 126 -10.07 14.02 14.09
C TYR A 126 -9.88 15.54 14.07
N THR A 127 -9.17 16.07 13.08
CA THR A 127 -8.97 17.53 12.91
C THR A 127 -10.29 18.25 12.73
N LEU A 128 -11.24 17.71 11.95
CA LEU A 128 -12.58 18.30 11.81
C LEU A 128 -13.30 18.39 13.17
N LYS A 129 -13.22 17.34 13.99
CA LYS A 129 -13.86 17.32 15.32
C LYS A 129 -13.17 18.26 16.31
N HIS A 130 -11.85 18.34 16.27
CA HIS A 130 -11.05 19.12 17.23
C HIS A 130 -11.04 20.62 16.86
N CYS A 131 -10.83 20.96 15.59
CA CYS A 131 -10.66 22.33 15.11
C CYS A 131 -11.87 22.90 14.36
N GLY A 132 -12.86 22.08 13.99
CA GLY A 132 -14.02 22.51 13.19
C GLY A 132 -13.74 22.76 11.71
N CYS A 133 -12.53 22.46 11.25
CA CYS A 133 -12.07 22.62 9.86
C CYS A 133 -11.05 21.54 9.50
N VAL A 134 -10.72 21.41 8.22
CA VAL A 134 -9.68 20.48 7.73
C VAL A 134 -8.58 21.18 6.96
N LYS A 135 -7.35 20.69 7.08
CA LYS A 135 -6.20 21.21 6.34
C LYS A 135 -6.40 21.02 4.84
N PHE A 136 -5.91 21.97 4.03
CA PHE A 136 -6.14 21.95 2.58
C PHE A 136 -5.65 20.67 1.87
N SER A 137 -4.64 20.00 2.43
CA SER A 137 -4.05 18.76 1.93
C SER A 137 -4.76 17.48 2.40
N MET A 138 -5.71 17.58 3.33
CA MET A 138 -6.45 16.45 3.87
C MET A 138 -7.63 16.05 2.96
N PRO A 139 -8.02 14.75 2.96
CA PRO A 139 -9.21 14.29 2.25
C PRO A 139 -10.47 14.90 2.88
N ARG A 140 -11.41 15.36 2.04
CA ARG A 140 -12.61 16.08 2.49
C ARG A 140 -13.76 15.96 1.49
N THR A 141 -14.98 16.15 1.98
CA THR A 141 -16.17 16.39 1.15
C THR A 141 -16.40 17.90 0.96
N GLU A 142 -17.27 18.28 0.01
CA GLU A 142 -17.50 19.69 -0.36
C GLU A 142 -18.09 20.53 0.78
N ASP A 143 -18.79 19.91 1.73
CA ASP A 143 -19.38 20.53 2.92
C ASP A 143 -18.36 20.88 4.01
N MET A 144 -17.16 20.29 3.96
CA MET A 144 -16.14 20.46 4.98
C MET A 144 -15.33 21.75 4.74
N LYS A 145 -15.34 22.63 5.74
CA LYS A 145 -14.59 23.90 5.69
C LYS A 145 -13.08 23.65 5.72
N VAL A 146 -12.36 24.30 4.80
CA VAL A 146 -10.90 24.33 4.81
C VAL A 146 -10.41 25.32 5.85
N CYS A 147 -9.44 24.91 6.68
CA CYS A 147 -8.83 25.76 7.69
C CYS A 147 -8.14 26.98 7.06
N ASN A 148 -8.20 28.12 7.74
CA ASN A 148 -7.46 29.32 7.40
C ASN A 148 -6.07 29.32 8.09
N GLU A 149 -5.27 30.36 7.84
CA GLU A 149 -3.94 30.53 8.45
C GLU A 149 -3.99 30.59 9.99
N THR A 150 -5.05 31.17 10.57
CA THR A 150 -5.15 31.27 12.05
C THR A 150 -5.30 29.92 12.74
N SER A 151 -5.78 28.91 12.01
CA SER A 151 -5.96 27.55 12.52
C SER A 151 -4.73 26.65 12.35
N ILE A 152 -3.60 27.17 11.85
CA ILE A 152 -2.35 26.40 11.67
C ILE A 152 -1.97 25.66 12.94
N LYS A 153 -1.88 26.40 14.05
CA LYS A 153 -1.52 25.84 15.35
C LYS A 153 -2.49 24.73 15.79
N CYS A 154 -3.79 24.89 15.55
CA CYS A 154 -4.80 23.92 15.96
C CYS A 154 -4.65 22.59 15.24
N TYR A 155 -4.52 22.60 13.91
CA TYR A 155 -4.43 21.34 13.18
C TYR A 155 -3.08 20.64 13.37
N ASP A 156 -2.00 21.39 13.64
CA ASP A 156 -0.70 20.80 13.98
C ASP A 156 -0.75 20.16 15.38
N GLU A 157 -1.37 20.83 16.36
CA GLU A 157 -1.62 20.26 17.69
C GLU A 157 -2.55 19.03 17.63
N ALA A 158 -3.58 19.06 16.80
CA ALA A 158 -4.49 17.93 16.62
C ALA A 158 -3.79 16.70 16.01
N GLU A 159 -2.85 16.90 15.08
CA GLU A 159 -2.03 15.82 14.53
C GLU A 159 -1.12 15.22 15.61
N ASP A 160 -0.41 16.06 16.37
CA ASP A 160 0.46 15.64 17.47
C ASP A 160 -0.31 14.91 18.59
N GLU A 161 -1.50 15.38 18.95
CA GLU A 161 -2.35 14.74 19.95
C GLU A 161 -2.84 13.37 19.49
N LEU A 162 -3.29 13.25 18.23
CA LEU A 162 -3.73 11.98 17.68
C LEU A 162 -2.59 10.95 17.70
N LEU A 163 -1.37 11.35 17.30
CA LEU A 163 -0.19 10.49 17.32
C LEU A 163 0.13 9.99 18.74
N LYS A 164 0.03 10.85 19.76
CA LYS A 164 0.25 10.45 21.17
C LYS A 164 -0.83 9.48 21.67
N VAL A 165 -2.09 9.71 21.30
CA VAL A 165 -3.20 8.82 21.66
C VAL A 165 -3.00 7.46 21.02
N GLU A 166 -2.74 7.39 19.72
CA GLU A 166 -2.52 6.12 19.01
C GLU A 166 -1.30 5.36 19.53
N PHE A 167 -0.22 6.07 19.88
CA PHE A 167 0.96 5.45 20.49
C PHE A 167 0.63 4.82 21.84
N SER A 168 -0.09 5.52 22.71
CA SER A 168 -0.43 4.99 24.05
C SER A 168 -1.46 3.85 23.99
N GLU A 169 -2.49 3.96 23.16
CA GLU A 169 -3.47 2.89 22.91
C GLU A 169 -2.79 1.64 22.33
N GLY A 170 -1.90 1.84 21.35
CA GLY A 170 -1.16 0.77 20.72
C GLY A 170 -0.26 -0.01 21.68
N LEU A 171 0.28 0.61 22.73
CA LEU A 171 1.11 -0.06 23.72
C LEU A 171 0.33 -1.00 24.64
N ILE A 172 -0.90 -0.63 25.02
CA ILE A 172 -1.71 -1.39 25.99
C ILE A 172 -2.04 -2.79 25.49
N ASP A 173 -2.37 -2.92 24.21
CA ASP A 173 -2.86 -4.15 23.59
C ASP A 173 -1.84 -4.78 22.61
N SER A 174 -0.61 -4.27 22.59
CA SER A 174 0.45 -4.84 21.75
C SER A 174 0.98 -6.16 22.33
N SER A 175 1.14 -7.16 21.47
CA SER A 175 1.81 -8.41 21.82
C SER A 175 2.72 -8.87 20.69
N PHE A 176 3.50 -9.93 20.91
CA PHE A 176 4.41 -10.47 19.89
C PHE A 176 3.60 -10.88 18.64
N ASN A 177 3.83 -10.18 17.52
CA ASN A 177 3.09 -10.28 16.23
C ASN A 177 1.67 -9.69 16.19
N HIS A 178 1.23 -8.97 17.23
CA HIS A 178 -0.08 -8.29 17.23
C HIS A 178 0.10 -6.78 17.43
N ARG A 179 -0.45 -5.99 16.51
CA ARG A 179 -0.53 -4.54 16.67
C ARG A 179 -1.65 -4.21 17.63
N GLY A 180 -1.36 -3.40 18.64
CA GLY A 180 -2.38 -2.95 19.58
C GLY A 180 -3.48 -2.15 18.89
N ARG A 181 -4.70 -2.29 19.40
CA ARG A 181 -5.88 -1.62 18.84
C ARG A 181 -5.84 -0.13 19.15
N THR A 182 -5.88 0.69 18.10
CA THR A 182 -6.07 2.14 18.20
C THR A 182 -7.48 2.51 17.77
N LYS A 183 -7.99 3.65 18.22
CA LYS A 183 -9.32 4.14 17.84
C LYS A 183 -9.54 4.24 16.32
N CYS A 184 -8.49 4.50 15.54
CA CYS A 184 -8.57 4.54 14.07
C CYS A 184 -8.71 3.14 13.45
N HIS A 185 -8.28 2.06 14.12
CA HIS A 185 -8.30 0.66 13.64
C HIS A 185 -7.68 0.48 12.23
N CYS A 186 -6.57 1.17 11.91
CA CYS A 186 -5.93 1.10 10.60
C CYS A 186 -4.85 -0.01 10.52
N LEU A 187 -5.27 -1.24 10.22
CA LEU A 187 -4.35 -2.37 9.93
C LEU A 187 -3.75 -2.24 8.52
N PRO A 188 -2.57 -2.84 8.25
CA PRO A 188 -2.02 -2.88 6.90
C PRO A 188 -2.94 -3.61 5.91
N ALA A 189 -2.81 -3.32 4.62
CA ALA A 189 -3.48 -4.10 3.59
C ALA A 189 -2.83 -5.49 3.48
N CYS A 190 -3.62 -6.54 3.24
CA CYS A 190 -3.10 -7.91 3.09
C CYS A 190 -2.35 -8.13 1.77
N THR A 191 -2.61 -7.27 0.77
CA THR A 191 -1.85 -7.22 -0.47
C THR A 191 -1.27 -5.83 -0.62
N SER A 192 0.04 -5.74 -0.77
CA SER A 192 0.72 -4.47 -0.97
C SER A 192 1.88 -4.64 -1.94
N LEU A 193 2.11 -3.58 -2.73
CA LEU A 193 3.23 -3.47 -3.66
C LEU A 193 3.97 -2.19 -3.36
N SER A 194 5.27 -2.31 -3.16
CA SER A 194 6.17 -1.18 -3.04
C SER A 194 7.38 -1.42 -3.97
N TYR A 195 8.18 -0.39 -4.24
CA TYR A 195 9.30 -0.41 -5.21
C TYR A 195 10.66 -0.12 -4.54
N ASN A 196 11.70 -0.89 -4.86
CA ASN A 196 13.09 -0.65 -4.42
C ASN A 196 13.71 0.25 -5.45
N THR A 197 14.22 1.37 -4.99
CA THR A 197 14.94 2.31 -5.84
C THR A 197 16.40 2.25 -5.47
N GLU A 198 17.21 1.76 -6.39
CA GLU A 198 18.66 2.01 -6.34
C GLU A 198 18.90 3.36 -7.02
N ILE A 199 19.51 4.30 -6.29
CA ILE A 199 19.78 5.65 -6.80
C ILE A 199 21.23 5.69 -7.29
N SER A 200 21.40 5.95 -8.59
CA SER A 200 22.69 6.31 -9.17
C SER A 200 22.67 7.80 -9.49
N GLN A 201 23.72 8.51 -9.09
CA GLN A 201 23.88 9.95 -9.30
C GLN A 201 25.16 10.21 -10.10
N ALA A 202 25.08 11.15 -11.03
CA ALA A 202 26.21 11.61 -11.82
C ALA A 202 26.07 13.11 -12.05
N ASP A 203 27.21 13.80 -12.17
CA ASP A 203 27.22 15.23 -12.45
C ASP A 203 26.61 15.51 -13.82
N PHE A 204 25.63 16.42 -13.84
CA PHE A 204 24.99 16.86 -15.06
C PHE A 204 25.64 18.17 -15.54
N ASP A 205 26.62 18.04 -16.44
CA ASP A 205 27.31 19.19 -17.03
C ASP A 205 26.42 19.88 -18.07
N LEU A 206 25.53 20.73 -17.54
CA LEU A 206 24.57 21.47 -18.35
C LEU A 206 25.27 22.44 -19.32
N ILE A 207 26.33 23.11 -18.88
CA ILE A 207 26.97 24.18 -19.65
C ILE A 207 27.62 23.61 -20.90
N ASN A 208 28.40 22.53 -20.75
CA ASN A 208 29.06 21.92 -21.91
C ASN A 208 28.06 21.19 -22.82
N PHE A 209 27.01 20.60 -22.26
CA PHE A 209 25.91 20.02 -23.06
C PHE A 209 25.22 21.09 -23.92
N VAL A 210 24.86 22.22 -23.33
CA VAL A 210 24.18 23.32 -24.02
C VAL A 210 25.10 23.94 -25.08
N LYS A 211 26.39 24.15 -24.78
CA LYS A 211 27.37 24.67 -25.76
C LYS A 211 27.57 23.75 -26.97
N SER A 212 27.22 22.47 -26.87
CA SER A 212 27.30 21.52 -27.99
C SER A 212 26.20 21.73 -29.04
N SER A 213 25.18 22.55 -28.75
CA SER A 213 24.06 22.84 -29.66
C SER A 213 23.73 24.33 -29.62
N GLU A 214 23.91 25.03 -30.74
CA GLU A 214 23.68 26.47 -30.87
C GLU A 214 22.26 26.87 -30.44
N SER A 215 21.24 26.11 -30.85
CA SER A 215 19.85 26.33 -30.44
C SER A 215 19.59 26.18 -28.94
N LEU A 216 20.30 25.26 -28.27
CA LEU A 216 20.17 25.12 -26.81
C LEU A 216 20.90 26.24 -26.10
N TYR A 217 22.02 26.69 -26.65
CA TYR A 217 22.81 27.79 -26.10
C TYR A 217 22.04 29.11 -26.12
N GLU A 218 21.34 29.41 -27.21
CA GLU A 218 20.43 30.57 -27.27
C GLU A 218 19.30 30.47 -26.23
N TYR A 219 18.66 29.30 -26.09
CA TYR A 219 17.63 29.07 -25.09
C TYR A 219 18.15 29.27 -23.66
N TYR A 220 19.35 28.79 -23.35
CA TYR A 220 19.96 28.96 -22.03
C TYR A 220 20.27 30.42 -21.73
N GLN A 221 20.76 31.20 -22.70
CA GLN A 221 21.05 32.62 -22.54
C GLN A 221 19.79 33.46 -22.28
N GLN A 222 18.63 33.02 -22.77
CA GLN A 222 17.35 33.67 -22.51
C GLN A 222 16.88 33.51 -21.05
N PHE A 223 17.35 32.48 -20.33
CA PHE A 223 16.95 32.17 -18.96
C PHE A 223 18.16 32.17 -18.00
N GLU A 224 18.57 33.37 -17.57
CA GLU A 224 19.59 33.52 -16.53
C GLU A 224 19.20 32.75 -15.25
N GLY A 225 20.15 32.00 -14.70
CA GLY A 225 19.94 31.17 -13.51
C GLY A 225 19.14 29.88 -13.74
N LEU A 226 19.03 29.41 -14.98
CA LEU A 226 18.42 28.12 -15.29
C LEU A 226 19.25 26.96 -14.72
N LYS A 227 18.62 26.14 -13.88
CA LYS A 227 19.15 24.86 -13.40
C LYS A 227 18.34 23.73 -14.03
N MET A 228 19.04 22.70 -14.52
CA MET A 228 18.40 21.50 -15.06
C MET A 228 18.87 20.25 -14.33
N SER A 229 17.99 19.26 -14.26
CA SER A 229 18.30 17.94 -13.73
C SER A 229 17.65 16.88 -14.62
N ARG A 230 18.40 15.84 -14.96
CA ARG A 230 17.90 14.71 -15.74
C ARG A 230 17.63 13.52 -14.82
N LEU A 231 16.38 13.06 -14.84
CA LEU A 231 15.92 11.89 -14.12
C LEU A 231 15.62 10.77 -15.12
N VAL A 232 16.14 9.57 -14.84
CA VAL A 232 15.82 8.36 -15.59
C VAL A 232 15.34 7.30 -14.61
N ILE A 233 14.11 6.82 -14.79
CA ILE A 233 13.50 5.78 -13.96
C ILE A 233 13.29 4.55 -14.84
N PHE A 234 13.86 3.42 -14.45
CA PHE A 234 13.72 2.17 -15.20
C PHE A 234 13.82 0.96 -14.28
N PHE A 235 13.31 -0.18 -14.76
CA PHE A 235 13.48 -1.44 -14.06
C PHE A 235 14.85 -2.04 -14.36
N LYS A 236 15.58 -2.40 -13.30
CA LYS A 236 16.89 -3.07 -13.40
C LYS A 236 16.76 -4.48 -14.00
N GLU A 237 15.71 -5.19 -13.61
CA GLU A 237 15.42 -6.57 -14.00
C GLU A 237 13.97 -6.68 -14.46
N SER A 238 13.68 -7.66 -15.32
CA SER A 238 12.32 -7.88 -15.88
C SER A 238 11.39 -8.62 -14.92
N GLN A 239 11.93 -9.16 -13.83
CA GLN A 239 11.22 -9.94 -12.82
C GLN A 239 11.48 -9.33 -11.44
N PHE A 240 10.57 -9.58 -10.50
CA PHE A 240 10.71 -9.15 -9.12
C PHE A 240 10.31 -10.29 -8.16
N ILE A 241 10.83 -10.24 -6.94
CA ILE A 241 10.57 -11.25 -5.92
C ILE A 241 9.26 -10.93 -5.20
N THR A 242 8.35 -11.91 -5.16
CA THR A 242 7.09 -11.85 -4.41
C THR A 242 7.21 -12.58 -3.08
N SER A 243 6.86 -11.93 -1.97
CA SER A 243 6.61 -12.58 -0.69
C SER A 243 5.14 -12.98 -0.61
N LYS A 244 4.84 -14.19 -0.12
CA LYS A 244 3.47 -14.67 0.06
C LYS A 244 3.28 -15.09 1.51
N ARG A 245 2.28 -14.51 2.18
CA ARG A 245 1.77 -14.98 3.46
C ARG A 245 0.90 -16.21 3.19
N SER A 246 1.28 -17.33 3.79
CA SER A 246 0.51 -18.58 3.78
C SER A 246 0.18 -18.99 5.20
N GLU A 247 -0.87 -19.78 5.36
CA GLU A 247 -1.16 -20.45 6.63
C GLU A 247 0.04 -21.32 7.02
N LEU A 248 0.49 -21.20 8.27
CA LEU A 248 1.61 -22.00 8.78
C LEU A 248 1.15 -23.42 9.16
N PHE A 249 -0.11 -23.55 9.58
CA PHE A 249 -0.68 -24.81 10.05
C PHE A 249 -2.19 -24.83 9.77
N GLY A 250 -2.60 -25.61 8.77
CA GLY A 250 -3.99 -25.79 8.43
C GLY A 250 -4.68 -26.85 9.29
N LEU A 251 -6.02 -26.92 9.21
CA LEU A 251 -6.79 -28.01 9.85
C LEU A 251 -6.39 -29.39 9.29
N THR A 252 -6.01 -29.46 8.01
CA THR A 252 -5.51 -30.67 7.37
C THR A 252 -4.19 -31.12 8.00
N ASP A 253 -3.27 -30.20 8.27
CA ASP A 253 -1.98 -30.51 8.89
C ASP A 253 -2.18 -30.93 10.35
N PHE A 254 -3.11 -30.30 11.06
CA PHE A 254 -3.50 -30.73 12.40
C PHE A 254 -4.02 -32.16 12.42
N LEU A 255 -4.99 -32.46 11.55
CA LEU A 255 -5.58 -33.80 11.46
C LEU A 255 -4.56 -34.84 11.00
N ALA A 256 -3.66 -34.49 10.08
CA ALA A 256 -2.58 -35.37 9.64
C ALA A 256 -1.59 -35.67 10.77
N ASN A 257 -1.21 -34.67 11.57
CA ASN A 257 -0.31 -34.87 12.71
C ASN A 257 -0.95 -35.69 13.84
N CYS A 258 -2.20 -35.38 14.21
CA CYS A 258 -2.94 -36.17 15.19
C CYS A 258 -3.17 -37.60 14.70
N GLY A 259 -3.59 -37.78 13.46
CA GLY A 259 -3.80 -39.09 12.84
C GLY A 259 -2.50 -39.89 12.73
N GLY A 260 -1.40 -39.24 12.38
CA GLY A 260 -0.07 -39.85 12.33
C GLY A 260 0.41 -40.33 13.70
N LEU A 261 0.24 -39.51 14.75
CA LEU A 261 0.60 -39.88 16.11
C LEU A 261 -0.29 -41.02 16.65
N LEU A 262 -1.61 -40.94 16.46
CA LEU A 262 -2.54 -41.99 16.90
C LEU A 262 -2.34 -43.31 16.15
N GLY A 263 -2.06 -43.25 14.85
CA GLY A 263 -1.74 -44.39 14.02
C GLY A 263 -0.41 -45.05 14.42
N LEU A 264 0.61 -44.25 14.73
CA LEU A 264 1.93 -44.76 15.12
C LEU A 264 1.94 -45.40 16.51
N PHE A 265 1.35 -44.74 17.52
CA PHE A 265 1.42 -45.20 18.90
C PHE A 265 0.33 -46.21 19.28
N SER A 266 -0.88 -46.07 18.74
CA SER A 266 -2.03 -46.89 19.12
C SER A 266 -2.52 -47.81 18.00
N GLY A 267 -2.00 -47.68 16.77
CA GLY A 267 -2.59 -48.33 15.59
C GLY A 267 -4.02 -47.86 15.30
N PHE A 268 -4.47 -46.76 15.93
CA PHE A 268 -5.83 -46.28 15.84
C PHE A 268 -6.02 -45.50 14.53
N SER A 269 -7.02 -45.89 13.75
CA SER A 269 -7.36 -45.26 12.47
C SER A 269 -8.77 -44.72 12.47
N PHE A 270 -9.12 -43.94 11.44
CA PHE A 270 -10.49 -43.48 11.23
C PHE A 270 -11.49 -44.64 11.09
N LEU A 271 -11.06 -45.76 10.49
CA LEU A 271 -11.89 -46.98 10.41
C LEU A 271 -12.11 -47.60 11.79
N SER A 272 -11.09 -47.62 12.65
CA SER A 272 -11.19 -48.07 14.04
C SER A 272 -12.16 -47.19 14.85
N MET A 273 -12.18 -45.88 14.57
CA MET A 273 -13.15 -44.96 15.18
C MET A 273 -14.59 -45.28 14.78
N ILE A 274 -14.84 -45.51 13.48
CA ILE A 274 -16.17 -45.91 12.99
C ILE A 274 -16.62 -47.24 13.61
N GLU A 275 -15.71 -48.21 13.70
CA GLU A 275 -15.99 -49.51 14.30
C GLU A 275 -16.35 -49.39 15.79
N LEU A 276 -15.64 -48.53 16.53
CA LEU A 276 -15.96 -48.22 17.92
C LEU A 276 -17.35 -47.57 18.04
N PHE A 277 -17.67 -46.58 17.20
CA PHE A 277 -19.00 -45.97 17.18
C PHE A 277 -20.09 -46.98 16.86
N TYR A 278 -19.89 -47.85 15.87
CA TYR A 278 -20.81 -48.93 15.52
C TYR A 278 -21.07 -49.85 16.72
N HIS A 279 -20.01 -50.27 17.42
CA HIS A 279 -20.14 -51.16 18.57
C HIS A 279 -20.79 -50.47 19.78
N CYS A 280 -20.37 -49.24 20.10
CA CYS A 280 -20.89 -48.50 21.25
C CYS A 280 -22.34 -48.03 21.06
N THR A 281 -22.78 -47.76 19.84
CA THR A 281 -24.16 -47.28 19.58
C THR A 281 -25.10 -48.41 19.19
N ILE A 282 -24.79 -49.16 18.12
CA ILE A 282 -25.72 -50.14 17.55
C ILE A 282 -25.76 -51.42 18.40
N ARG A 283 -24.60 -51.94 18.82
CA ARG A 283 -24.57 -53.15 19.65
C ARG A 283 -25.14 -52.90 21.04
N LEU A 284 -24.90 -51.71 21.59
CA LEU A 284 -25.40 -51.32 22.92
C LEU A 284 -26.91 -51.02 22.87
N TYR A 285 -27.40 -50.36 21.82
CA TYR A 285 -28.84 -50.17 21.59
C TYR A 285 -29.57 -51.51 21.37
N HIS A 286 -29.00 -52.43 20.59
CA HIS A 286 -29.59 -53.74 20.38
C HIS A 286 -29.60 -54.58 21.67
N ASN A 287 -28.51 -54.54 22.46
CA ASN A 287 -28.47 -55.22 23.76
C ASN A 287 -29.46 -54.62 24.77
N MET A 288 -29.65 -53.30 24.81
CA MET A 288 -30.65 -52.67 25.69
C MET A 288 -32.09 -52.89 25.23
N ARG A 289 -32.35 -53.21 23.96
CA ARG A 289 -33.70 -53.51 23.43
C ARG A 289 -34.10 -54.99 23.59
N VAL A 290 -33.16 -55.84 23.98
CA VAL A 290 -33.36 -57.29 24.23
C VAL A 290 -33.54 -57.60 25.74
N HIS A 291 -33.63 -56.56 26.57
CA HIS A 291 -34.20 -56.59 27.92
C HIS A 291 -35.47 -55.73 27.94
#